data_AF-A0A378SHM7-F1
#
_entry.id   AF-A0A378SHM7-F1
#
_cell.length_a   1.000
_cell.length_b   1.000
_cell.length_c   1.000
_cell.angle_alpha   90.00
_cell.angle_beta   90.00
_cell.angle_gamma   90.00
#
_symmetry.space_group_name_H-M   'P 1'
#
loop_
_entity.id
_entity.type
_entity.pdbx_description
1 polymer ?
#
loop_
_entity_poly.entity_id
_entity_poly.type
_entity_poly.pdbx_seq_one_letter_code
_entity_poly.pdbx_strand_id
1 'polypeptide(L)'
;MALAYNFAGIDNNAGEIMGAVGRTEGLLQEGQGSLARLSAVWGGTASDAYVAVQNRWDSSSNELNMALKSLANAIAQAGHDMGATEMRNQGKFA
;
A
#
# COMPACT_ATOMS: atom_id res chain seq x y z
N MET A 1 -7.28 32.74 -1.65
CA MET A 1 -6.63 32.05 -0.52
C MET A 1 -7.22 30.64 -0.36
N ALA A 2 -6.97 29.73 -1.31
CA ALA A 2 -7.57 28.38 -1.33
C ALA A 2 -6.60 27.26 -1.78
N LEU A 3 -5.54 27.60 -2.52
CA LEU A 3 -4.63 26.63 -3.12
C LEU A 3 -3.64 26.00 -2.12
N ALA A 4 -3.16 26.76 -1.13
CA ALA A 4 -2.25 26.25 -0.09
C ALA A 4 -2.93 25.21 0.83
N TYR A 5 -4.24 25.34 1.07
CA TYR A 5 -5.00 24.39 1.89
C TYR A 5 -5.18 23.04 1.19
N ASN A 6 -5.28 23.04 -0.15
CA ASN A 6 -5.40 21.83 -0.95
C ASN A 6 -4.07 21.04 -1.00
N PHE A 7 -2.92 21.72 -1.05
CA PHE A 7 -1.61 21.06 -1.06
C PHE A 7 -1.29 20.35 0.27
N ALA A 8 -1.58 21.00 1.40
CA ALA A 8 -1.46 20.37 2.72
C ALA A 8 -2.38 19.15 2.87
N GLY A 9 -3.50 19.12 2.16
CA GLY A 9 -4.39 17.96 2.06
C GLY A 9 -3.80 16.82 1.24
N ILE A 10 -3.20 17.11 0.08
CA ILE A 10 -2.60 16.09 -0.79
C ILE A 10 -1.40 15.41 -0.12
N ASP A 11 -0.53 16.19 0.51
CA ASP A 11 0.66 15.65 1.20
C ASP A 11 0.27 14.81 2.44
N ASN A 12 -0.75 15.25 3.19
CA ASN A 12 -1.36 14.43 4.25
C ASN A 12 -1.92 13.12 3.70
N ASN A 13 -2.71 13.18 2.61
CA ASN A 13 -3.31 11.99 2.01
C ASN A 13 -2.25 11.00 1.51
N ALA A 14 -1.14 11.50 0.96
CA ALA A 14 -0.01 10.66 0.56
C ALA A 14 0.64 9.96 1.77
N GLY A 15 0.87 10.70 2.86
CA GLY A 15 1.35 10.15 4.13
C GLY A 15 0.42 9.10 4.74
N GLU A 16 -0.89 9.36 4.74
CA GLU A 16 -1.92 8.44 5.21
C GLU A 16 -1.93 7.14 4.39
N ILE A 17 -1.78 7.24 3.07
CA ILE A 17 -1.75 6.08 2.19
C ILE A 17 -0.48 5.27 2.39
N MET A 18 0.69 5.90 2.51
CA MET A 18 1.92 5.19 2.90
C MET A 18 1.76 4.48 4.26
N GLY A 19 1.11 5.12 5.23
CA GLY A 19 0.77 4.49 6.51
C GLY A 19 -0.21 3.33 6.37
N ALA A 20 -1.18 3.39 5.46
CA ALA A 20 -2.09 2.29 5.14
C ALA A 20 -1.36 1.12 4.45
N VAL A 21 -0.40 1.40 3.55
CA VAL A 21 0.46 0.39 2.94
C VAL A 21 1.25 -0.37 4.00
N GLY A 22 1.95 0.35 4.88
CA GLY A 22 2.73 -0.30 5.96
C GLY A 22 1.88 -1.12 6.92
N ARG A 23 0.67 -0.64 7.27
CA ARG A 23 -0.29 -1.42 8.07
C ARG A 23 -0.72 -2.69 7.35
N THR A 24 -0.97 -2.62 6.04
CA THR A 24 -1.38 -3.79 5.26
C THR A 24 -0.26 -4.82 5.15
N GLU A 25 0.98 -4.39 4.93
CA GLU A 25 2.14 -5.27 4.96
C GLU A 25 2.27 -6.00 6.31
N GLY A 26 2.05 -5.30 7.43
CA GLY A 26 2.02 -5.90 8.76
C GLY A 26 0.92 -6.95 8.93
N LEU A 27 -0.30 -6.64 8.47
CA LEU A 27 -1.44 -7.57 8.51
C LEU A 27 -1.19 -8.82 7.65
N LEU A 28 -0.53 -8.67 6.50
CA LEU A 28 -0.15 -9.80 5.64
C LEU A 28 0.88 -10.72 6.33
N GLN A 29 1.85 -10.16 7.05
CA GLN A 29 2.80 -10.94 7.83
C GLN A 29 2.11 -11.67 9.00
N GLU A 30 1.19 -10.99 9.68
CA GLU A 30 0.41 -11.59 10.77
C GLU A 30 -0.49 -12.73 10.28
N GLY A 31 -1.12 -12.54 9.11
CA GLY A 31 -1.92 -13.57 8.45
C GLY A 31 -1.08 -14.79 8.08
N GLN A 32 0.13 -14.60 7.53
CA GLN A 32 1.06 -15.69 7.22
C GLN A 32 1.43 -16.49 8.49
N GLY A 33 1.73 -15.79 9.59
CA GLY A 33 2.02 -16.43 10.88
C GLY A 33 0.82 -17.20 11.45
N SER A 34 -0.39 -16.70 11.25
CA SER A 34 -1.63 -17.39 11.64
C SER A 34 -1.84 -18.67 10.82
N LEU A 35 -1.56 -18.61 9.52
CA LEU A 35 -1.61 -19.74 8.60
C LEU A 35 -0.62 -20.84 9.00
N ALA A 36 0.61 -20.45 9.39
CA ALA A 36 1.62 -21.37 9.90
C ALA A 36 1.17 -22.06 11.20
N ARG A 37 0.48 -21.35 12.11
CA ARG A 37 -0.09 -21.95 13.33
C ARG A 37 -1.23 -22.92 13.03
N LEU A 38 -2.07 -22.61 12.05
CA LEU A 38 -3.15 -23.49 11.61
C LEU A 38 -2.62 -24.77 10.94
N SER A 39 -1.43 -24.73 10.35
CA SER A 39 -0.76 -25.93 9.79
C SER A 39 -0.60 -27.05 10.82
N ALA A 40 -0.33 -26.70 12.08
CA ALA A 40 -0.19 -27.67 13.16
C ALA A 40 -1.50 -28.41 13.46
N VAL A 41 -2.65 -27.77 13.20
CA VAL A 41 -3.99 -28.34 13.41
C VAL A 41 -4.39 -29.25 12.23
N TRP A 42 -3.97 -28.92 11.01
CA TRP A 42 -4.33 -29.66 9.78
C TRP A 42 -3.42 -30.86 9.45
N GLY A 43 -2.56 -31.29 10.38
CA GLY A 43 -1.67 -32.44 10.19
C GLY A 43 -0.25 -32.09 9.78
N GLY A 44 0.15 -30.82 9.92
CA GLY A 44 1.51 -30.34 9.70
C GLY A 44 1.75 -29.77 8.30
N THR A 45 2.96 -29.24 8.10
CA THR A 45 3.40 -28.55 6.88
C THR A 45 3.52 -29.44 5.65
N ALA A 46 3.40 -30.77 5.79
CA ALA A 46 3.48 -31.74 4.70
C ALA A 46 2.13 -32.06 4.03
N SER A 47 1.03 -31.47 4.51
CA SER A 47 -0.29 -31.67 3.91
C SER A 47 -0.43 -30.88 2.61
N ASP A 48 -0.89 -31.54 1.52
CA ASP A 48 -1.16 -30.89 0.23
C ASP A 48 -2.13 -29.70 0.37
N ALA A 49 -3.09 -29.81 1.29
CA ALA A 49 -4.04 -28.73 1.58
C ALA A 49 -3.35 -27.50 2.19
N TYR A 50 -2.36 -27.71 3.07
CA TYR A 50 -1.58 -26.61 3.64
C TYR A 50 -0.75 -25.91 2.57
N VAL A 51 -0.03 -26.67 1.74
CA VAL A 51 0.79 -26.12 0.65
C VAL A 51 -0.06 -25.31 -0.34
N ALA A 52 -1.26 -25.80 -0.68
CA ALA A 52 -2.18 -25.07 -1.54
C ALA A 52 -2.63 -23.72 -0.95
N VAL A 53 -2.97 -23.69 0.35
CA VAL A 53 -3.38 -22.46 1.02
C VAL A 53 -2.19 -21.50 1.19
N GLN A 54 -1.01 -22.01 1.53
CA GLN A 54 0.22 -21.21 1.61
C GLN A 54 0.54 -20.54 0.27
N ASN A 55 0.55 -21.29 -0.83
CA ASN A 55 0.81 -20.74 -2.16
C ASN A 55 -0.22 -19.68 -2.55
N ARG A 56 -1.50 -19.93 -2.25
CA ARG A 56 -2.57 -18.95 -2.50
C ARG A 56 -2.35 -17.68 -1.67
N TRP A 57 -2.01 -17.82 -0.39
CA TRP A 57 -1.73 -16.70 0.50
C TRP A 57 -0.56 -15.87 0.00
N ASP A 58 0.56 -16.51 -0.32
CA ASP A 58 1.77 -15.83 -0.79
C ASP A 58 1.50 -15.10 -2.11
N SER A 59 0.76 -15.72 -3.04
CA SER A 59 0.36 -15.09 -4.30
C SER A 59 -0.52 -13.86 -4.07
N SER A 60 -1.59 -13.99 -3.28
CA SER A 60 -2.50 -12.86 -3.02
C SER A 60 -1.83 -11.74 -2.22
N SER A 61 -0.95 -12.08 -1.28
CA SER A 61 -0.16 -11.12 -0.51
C SER A 61 0.78 -10.33 -1.40
N ASN A 62 1.46 -11.01 -2.33
CA ASN A 62 2.36 -10.36 -3.28
C ASN A 62 1.60 -9.44 -4.24
N GLU A 63 0.45 -9.88 -4.77
CA GLU A 63 -0.41 -9.07 -5.62
C GLU A 63 -0.89 -7.81 -4.90
N LEU A 64 -1.36 -7.94 -3.66
CA LEU A 64 -1.78 -6.81 -2.85
C LEU A 64 -0.62 -5.83 -2.59
N ASN A 65 0.56 -6.32 -2.24
CA ASN A 65 1.74 -5.48 -2.04
C ASN A 65 2.14 -4.73 -3.32
N MET A 66 2.07 -5.38 -4.48
CA MET A 66 2.34 -4.70 -5.76
C MET A 66 1.30 -3.62 -6.04
N ALA A 67 0.02 -3.91 -5.84
CA ALA A 67 -1.06 -2.93 -6.04
C ALA A 67 -0.91 -1.72 -5.11
N LEU A 68 -0.58 -1.94 -3.83
CA LEU A 68 -0.35 -0.89 -2.85
C LEU A 68 0.85 -0.01 -3.19
N LYS A 69 1.96 -0.62 -3.62
CA LYS A 69 3.14 0.13 -4.09
C LYS A 69 2.84 0.94 -5.35
N SER A 70 2.09 0.36 -6.29
CA SER A 70 1.63 1.06 -7.49
C SER A 70 0.77 2.27 -7.13
N LEU A 71 -0.18 2.09 -6.21
CA LEU A 71 -1.03 3.16 -5.69
C LEU A 71 -0.20 4.28 -5.04
N ALA A 72 0.73 3.93 -4.14
CA ALA A 72 1.61 4.90 -3.48
C ALA A 72 2.43 5.72 -4.49
N ASN A 73 2.99 5.06 -5.50
CA ASN A 73 3.73 5.75 -6.57
C ASN A 73 2.83 6.69 -7.39
N ALA A 74 1.62 6.25 -7.75
CA ALA A 74 0.68 7.07 -8.51
C ALA A 74 0.30 8.35 -7.74
N ILE A 75 0.14 8.25 -6.42
CA ILE A 75 -0.20 9.40 -5.56
C ILE A 75 1.00 10.34 -5.40
N ALA A 76 2.20 9.80 -5.20
CA ALA A 76 3.42 10.60 -5.14
C ALA A 76 3.63 11.39 -6.45
N GLN A 77 3.40 10.74 -7.59
CA GLN A 77 3.47 11.37 -8.90
C GLN A 77 2.42 12.47 -9.06
N ALA A 78 1.16 12.20 -8.68
CA ALA A 78 0.09 13.18 -8.73
C ALA A 78 0.39 14.42 -7.86
N GLY A 79 0.96 14.22 -6.67
CA GLY A 79 1.40 15.30 -5.79
C GLY A 79 2.49 16.18 -6.42
N HIS A 80 3.49 15.55 -7.05
CA HIS A 80 4.56 16.27 -7.77
C HIS A 80 3.99 17.08 -8.94
N ASP A 81 3.17 16.45 -9.79
CA ASP A 81 2.61 17.08 -11.00
C ASP A 81 1.71 18.28 -10.65
N MET A 82 0.92 18.16 -9.56
CA MET A 82 0.13 19.28 -9.05
C MET A 82 1.01 20.41 -8.53
N GLY A 83 2.04 20.13 -7.72
CA GLY A 83 2.97 21.14 -7.22
C GLY A 83 3.71 21.88 -8.34
N ALA A 84 4.20 21.15 -9.35
CA ALA A 84 4.92 21.72 -10.49
C ALA A 84 4.03 22.53 -11.44
N THR A 85 2.76 22.17 -11.58
CA THR A 85 1.79 22.94 -12.38
C THR A 85 1.44 24.24 -11.67
N GLU A 86 1.27 24.19 -10.34
CA GLU A 86 0.88 25.36 -9.56
C GLU A 86 2.00 26.39 -9.41
N MET A 87 3.26 25.95 -9.24
CA MET A 87 4.44 26.85 -9.30
C MET A 87 4.53 27.59 -10.65
N ARG A 88 4.26 26.88 -11.75
CA ARG A 88 4.22 27.48 -13.09
C ARG A 88 3.09 28.49 -13.24
N ASN A 89 1.94 28.26 -12.61
CA ASN A 89 0.83 29.20 -12.63
C ASN A 89 1.12 30.44 -11.77
N GLN A 90 1.63 30.28 -10.55
CA GLN A 90 2.00 31.41 -9.69
C GLN A 90 3.05 32.32 -10.33
N GLY A 91 4.07 31.75 -10.99
CA GLY A 91 5.06 32.53 -11.73
C GLY A 91 4.52 33.27 -12.96
N LYS A 92 3.28 32.99 -13.39
CA LYS A 92 2.60 33.75 -14.47
C LYS A 92 1.69 34.87 -13.95
N PHE A 93 1.38 34.86 -12.65
CA PHE A 93 0.51 35.87 -12.01
C PHE A 93 1.28 36.82 -11.08
N ALA A 94 2.61 36.71 -11.02
CA ALA A 94 3.54 37.64 -10.38
C ALA A 94 4.28 38.46 -11.45
#